data_AF-A0A6N7PUZ3-F1
#
_entry.id   AF-A0A6N7PUZ3-F1
#
_cell.length_a   1.000
_cell.length_b   1.000
_cell.length_c   1.000
_cell.angle_alpha   90.00
_cell.angle_beta   90.00
_cell.angle_gamma   90.00
#
_symmetry.space_group_name_H-M   'P 1'
#
loop_
_entity.id
_entity.type
_entity.pdbx_description
1 polymer ?
#
loop_
_entity_poly.entity_id
_entity_poly.type
_entity_poly.pdbx_seq_one_letter_code
_entity_poly.pdbx_strand_id
1 'polypeptide(L)'
;MLLIGSDLFEHGSADCQPRFRASRPWRARAPPCACSTRGAPGDRMDFLKYELDAGPDDIIEVTLSSQANVRLLDSANFQRYRRGASHRCIGGLAKQSPFHLRAPHSGRWYVAIDLGGYKGNVRASVRVLHGHA
;
A
#
# COMPACT_ATOMS: atom_id res chain seq x y z
N MET A 1 -11.91 24.96 62.91
CA MET A 1 -12.58 23.69 63.25
C MET A 1 -13.10 23.10 61.96
N LEU A 2 -12.36 22.11 61.42
CA LEU A 2 -12.79 20.92 60.63
C LEU A 2 -13.84 21.15 59.51
N LEU A 3 -13.60 20.82 58.23
CA LEU A 3 -13.36 19.47 57.72
C LEU A 3 -12.94 19.47 56.21
N ILE A 4 -11.81 18.81 55.92
CA ILE A 4 -11.52 17.77 54.88
C ILE A 4 -12.20 17.73 53.48
N GLY A 5 -11.37 17.36 52.48
CA GLY A 5 -11.76 16.61 51.27
C GLY A 5 -11.00 17.09 50.02
N SER A 6 -9.78 16.63 49.72
CA SER A 6 -9.45 15.38 49.00
C SER A 6 -9.92 15.36 47.54
N ASP A 7 -9.29 16.14 46.67
CA ASP A 7 -9.35 15.93 45.21
C ASP A 7 -8.34 14.84 44.83
N LEU A 8 -8.77 13.59 45.01
CA LEU A 8 -8.10 12.41 44.46
C LEU A 8 -8.62 12.24 43.02
N PHE A 9 -7.79 12.64 42.06
CA PHE A 9 -8.03 12.51 40.64
C PHE A 9 -7.93 11.02 40.25
N GLU A 10 -9.07 10.32 40.29
CA GLU A 10 -9.22 8.94 39.87
C GLU A 10 -9.22 8.84 38.33
N HIS A 11 -8.28 8.05 37.82
CA HIS A 11 -8.34 7.47 36.48
C HIS A 11 -9.47 6.43 36.43
N GLY A 12 -10.37 6.52 35.45
CA GLY A 12 -11.47 5.56 35.33
C GLY A 12 -11.98 5.40 33.91
N SER A 13 -11.44 4.38 33.22
CA SER A 13 -11.94 3.67 32.04
C SER A 13 -13.30 4.07 31.46
N ALA A 14 -13.30 4.49 30.20
CA ALA A 14 -14.48 4.50 29.34
C ALA A 14 -14.92 3.05 29.05
N ASP A 15 -15.85 2.56 29.86
CA ASP A 15 -16.56 1.29 29.65
C ASP A 15 -17.68 1.51 28.63
N CYS A 16 -17.50 1.01 27.41
CA CYS A 16 -18.49 1.06 26.33
C CYS A 16 -19.23 -0.29 26.26
N GLN A 17 -20.20 -0.50 27.14
CA GLN A 17 -21.10 -1.66 27.06
C GLN A 17 -22.38 -1.35 26.28
N PRO A 18 -22.69 -2.08 25.18
CA PRO A 18 -24.02 -2.06 24.61
C PRO A 18 -24.95 -3.01 25.38
N ARG A 19 -25.92 -2.42 26.09
CA ARG A 19 -27.07 -3.16 26.63
C ARG A 19 -28.00 -3.59 25.48
N PHE A 20 -27.86 -4.82 25.01
CA PHE A 20 -28.84 -5.43 24.11
C PHE A 20 -30.06 -5.92 24.91
N ARG A 21 -31.22 -5.29 24.69
CA ARG A 21 -32.54 -5.92 24.94
C ARG A 21 -33.12 -6.32 23.59
N ALA A 22 -33.04 -7.61 23.30
CA ALA A 22 -33.57 -8.21 22.08
C ALA A 22 -35.10 -8.15 22.06
N SER A 23 -35.68 -7.67 20.96
CA SER A 23 -36.94 -8.17 20.37
C SER A 23 -37.22 -7.43 19.06
N ARG A 24 -36.88 -8.04 17.91
CA ARG A 24 -37.49 -7.76 16.60
C ARG A 24 -37.08 -8.81 15.53
N PRO A 25 -38.00 -9.19 14.62
CA PRO A 25 -37.83 -10.31 13.69
C PRO A 25 -36.90 -10.00 12.51
N TRP A 26 -36.26 -11.05 12.00
CA TRP A 26 -35.20 -11.08 10.98
C TRP A 26 -35.69 -10.72 9.56
N ARG A 27 -36.03 -9.46 9.29
CA ARG A 27 -36.09 -8.96 7.89
C ARG A 27 -35.53 -7.55 7.80
N ALA A 28 -34.21 -7.46 7.79
CA ALA A 28 -33.50 -6.36 7.17
C ALA A 28 -32.12 -6.88 6.79
N ARG A 29 -31.76 -6.73 5.51
CA ARG A 29 -30.36 -6.77 5.09
C ARG A 29 -29.69 -5.65 5.88
N ALA A 30 -28.86 -6.00 6.86
CA ALA A 30 -27.96 -5.03 7.44
C ALA A 30 -27.11 -4.46 6.29
N PRO A 31 -26.94 -3.13 6.16
CA PRO A 31 -25.81 -2.63 5.40
C PRO A 31 -24.56 -3.22 6.06
N PRO A 32 -23.57 -3.73 5.31
CA PRO A 32 -22.32 -4.13 5.94
C PRO A 32 -21.79 -2.91 6.66
N CYS A 33 -21.66 -3.03 7.98
CA CYS A 33 -21.14 -2.01 8.85
C CYS A 33 -19.80 -1.54 8.26
N ALA A 34 -19.74 -0.27 7.84
CA ALA A 34 -18.52 0.37 7.39
C ALA A 34 -17.62 0.67 8.60
N CYS A 35 -17.09 -0.39 9.21
CA CYS A 35 -15.92 -0.33 10.09
C CYS A 35 -14.89 -1.41 9.72
N SER A 36 -14.92 -1.83 8.45
CA SER A 36 -13.98 -2.79 7.88
C SER A 36 -12.93 -2.09 7.01
N THR A 37 -12.14 -1.21 7.61
CA THR A 37 -10.76 -1.01 7.16
C THR A 37 -9.86 -0.92 8.38
N ARG A 38 -9.95 -1.92 9.25
CA ARG A 38 -8.73 -2.47 9.83
C ARG A 38 -7.91 -2.89 8.61
N GLY A 39 -6.88 -2.11 8.25
CA GLY A 39 -5.91 -2.52 7.25
C GLY A 39 -5.51 -3.94 7.59
N ALA A 40 -5.88 -4.88 6.72
CA ALA A 40 -5.56 -6.28 6.92
C ALA A 40 -4.04 -6.39 7.11
N PRO A 41 -3.57 -7.15 8.10
CA PRO A 41 -2.14 -7.30 8.33
C PRO A 41 -1.52 -8.00 7.12
N GLY A 42 -0.65 -7.28 6.40
CA GLY A 42 0.18 -7.82 5.31
C GLY A 42 -0.61 -8.20 4.07
N ASP A 43 -0.89 -7.23 3.21
CA ASP A 43 -1.22 -7.47 1.79
C ASP A 43 0.08 -7.94 1.09
N ARG A 44 0.34 -9.21 1.35
CA ARG A 44 1.44 -10.11 0.98
C ARG A 44 2.34 -9.64 -0.18
N MET A 45 3.21 -8.68 0.11
CA MET A 45 4.63 -8.54 -0.24
C MET A 45 5.09 -7.17 0.28
N ASP A 46 6.26 -7.08 0.91
CA ASP A 46 6.85 -5.78 1.24
C ASP A 46 7.50 -5.19 -0.02
N PHE A 47 6.87 -4.16 -0.59
CA PHE A 47 7.37 -3.48 -1.79
C PHE A 47 7.18 -1.97 -1.69
N LEU A 48 8.03 -1.23 -2.41
CA LEU A 48 7.84 0.20 -2.64
C LEU A 48 6.93 0.38 -3.86
N LYS A 49 5.89 1.21 -3.72
CA LYS A 49 4.95 1.56 -4.79
C LYS A 49 5.22 2.98 -5.27
N TYR A 50 5.37 3.14 -6.58
CA TYR A 50 5.32 4.44 -7.25
C TYR A 50 4.24 4.42 -8.33
N GLU A 51 3.54 5.54 -8.49
CA GLU A 51 2.51 5.75 -9.49
C GLU A 51 2.94 6.93 -10.36
N LEU A 52 2.91 6.74 -11.67
CA LEU A 52 3.39 7.72 -12.64
C LEU A 52 2.62 7.60 -13.94
N ASP A 53 2.53 8.71 -14.67
CA ASP A 53 2.07 8.71 -16.05
C ASP A 53 3.31 8.66 -16.97
N ALA A 54 3.29 7.76 -17.93
CA ALA A 54 4.37 7.59 -18.90
C ALA A 54 3.84 6.99 -20.21
N GLY A 55 4.52 7.33 -21.30
CA GLY A 55 4.27 6.79 -22.64
C GLY A 55 5.49 6.17 -23.32
N PRO A 56 5.36 5.82 -24.61
CA PRO A 56 6.39 5.14 -25.39
C PRO A 56 7.70 5.92 -25.52
N ASP A 57 7.60 7.25 -25.51
CA ASP A 57 8.72 8.16 -25.68
C ASP A 57 9.39 8.55 -24.35
N ASP A 58 8.79 8.13 -23.22
CA ASP A 58 9.31 8.42 -21.89
C ASP A 58 10.26 7.32 -21.40
N ILE A 59 11.29 7.73 -20.68
CA ILE A 59 12.19 6.81 -19.97
C ILE A 59 11.90 6.89 -18.48
N ILE A 60 11.44 5.79 -17.91
CA ILE A 60 11.27 5.65 -16.46
C ILE A 60 12.62 5.22 -15.90
N GLU A 61 13.27 6.13 -15.19
CA GLU A 61 14.54 5.90 -14.52
C GLU A 61 14.31 5.54 -13.06
N VAL A 62 14.87 4.40 -12.65
CA VAL A 62 14.80 3.88 -11.30
C VAL A 62 16.21 3.80 -10.72
N THR A 63 16.47 4.55 -9.66
CA THR A 63 17.73 4.48 -8.93
C THR A 63 17.51 3.69 -7.65
N LEU A 64 18.34 2.67 -7.43
CA LEU A 64 18.28 1.78 -6.26
C LEU A 64 19.57 1.87 -5.44
N SER A 65 19.44 1.76 -4.11
CA SER A 65 20.59 1.62 -3.20
C SER A 65 21.21 0.21 -3.21
N SER A 66 20.46 -0.80 -3.63
CA SER A 66 20.85 -2.21 -3.64
C SER A 66 20.07 -2.97 -4.70
N GLN A 67 20.50 -4.19 -5.02
CA GLN A 67 19.82 -5.04 -6.00
C GLN A 67 18.38 -5.36 -5.54
N ALA A 68 17.42 -5.11 -6.44
CA ALA A 68 16.01 -5.37 -6.19
C ALA A 68 15.29 -5.70 -7.51
N ASN A 69 14.12 -6.31 -7.42
CA ASN A 69 13.24 -6.44 -8.56
C ASN A 69 12.58 -5.10 -8.83
N VAL A 70 12.56 -4.69 -10.09
CA VAL A 70 11.82 -3.52 -10.57
C VAL A 70 10.79 -4.01 -11.56
N ARG A 71 9.52 -3.74 -11.28
CA ARG A 71 8.37 -4.20 -12.07
C ARG A 71 7.51 -3.02 -12.46
N LEU A 72 7.40 -2.78 -13.76
CA LEU A 72 6.42 -1.86 -14.35
C LEU A 72 5.14 -2.62 -14.66
N LEU A 73 4.02 -2.11 -14.16
CA LEU A 73 2.72 -2.77 -14.14
C LEU A 73 1.63 -1.77 -14.53
N ASP A 74 0.65 -2.20 -15.32
CA ASP A 74 -0.61 -1.46 -15.46
C ASP A 74 -1.50 -1.64 -14.22
N SER A 75 -2.64 -0.96 -14.17
CA SER A 75 -3.56 -1.02 -13.04
C SER A 75 -4.07 -2.43 -12.73
N ALA A 76 -4.43 -3.22 -13.75
CA ALA A 76 -4.97 -4.57 -13.57
C ALA A 76 -3.89 -5.54 -13.08
N ASN A 77 -2.69 -5.47 -13.65
CA ASN A 77 -1.54 -6.28 -13.26
C ASN A 77 -1.01 -5.88 -11.88
N PHE A 78 -1.06 -4.61 -11.50
CA PHE A 78 -0.70 -4.16 -10.16
C PHE A 78 -1.62 -4.77 -9.08
N GLN A 79 -2.93 -4.81 -9.33
CA GLN A 79 -3.86 -5.45 -8.39
C GLN A 79 -3.61 -6.95 -8.25
N ARG A 80 -3.22 -7.63 -9.33
CA ARG A 80 -2.83 -9.05 -9.30
C ARG A 80 -1.51 -9.23 -8.55
N TYR A 81 -0.51 -8.41 -8.83
CA TYR A 81 0.79 -8.40 -8.16
C TYR A 81 0.65 -8.24 -6.65
N ARG A 82 -0.10 -7.22 -6.20
CA ARG A 82 -0.34 -6.94 -4.77
C ARG A 82 -0.94 -8.13 -4.02
N ARG A 83 -1.78 -8.92 -4.69
CA ARG A 83 -2.43 -10.12 -4.12
C ARG A 83 -1.57 -11.39 -4.26
N GLY A 84 -0.36 -11.29 -4.82
CA GLY A 84 0.50 -12.43 -5.13
C GLY A 84 -0.03 -13.34 -6.25
N ALA A 85 -0.95 -12.84 -7.08
CA ALA A 85 -1.49 -13.58 -8.22
C ALA A 85 -0.59 -13.46 -9.45
N SER A 86 -0.79 -14.35 -10.42
CA SER A 86 -0.10 -14.30 -11.72
C SER A 86 -0.39 -12.98 -12.43
N HIS A 87 0.66 -12.31 -12.89
CA HIS A 87 0.60 -10.99 -13.51
C HIS A 87 1.69 -10.87 -14.58
N ARG A 88 1.49 -9.95 -15.52
CA ARG A 88 2.51 -9.54 -16.48
C ARG A 88 3.16 -8.26 -15.98
N CYS A 89 4.48 -8.17 -16.10
CA CYS A 89 5.25 -6.97 -15.79
C CYS A 89 6.34 -6.76 -16.83
N ILE A 90 6.78 -5.51 -16.97
CA ILE A 90 7.98 -5.15 -17.73
C ILE A 90 9.08 -4.83 -16.72
N GLY A 91 10.28 -5.35 -16.93
CA GLY A 91 11.42 -5.18 -16.03
C GLY A 91 11.99 -6.51 -15.54
N GLY A 92 12.56 -6.51 -14.35
CA GLY A 92 13.26 -7.67 -13.81
C GLY A 92 14.18 -7.32 -12.64
N LEU A 93 15.14 -8.20 -12.37
CA LEU A 93 16.14 -8.00 -11.32
C LEU A 93 17.14 -6.91 -11.74
N ALA A 94 17.02 -5.73 -11.14
CA ALA A 94 17.95 -4.63 -11.35
C ALA A 94 19.19 -4.83 -10.48
N LYS A 95 20.31 -5.14 -11.13
CA LYS A 95 21.61 -5.35 -10.45
C LYS A 95 22.45 -4.08 -10.36
N GLN A 96 22.13 -3.08 -11.16
CA GLN A 96 22.86 -1.82 -11.30
C GLN A 96 21.85 -0.67 -11.34
N SER A 97 22.31 0.50 -10.91
CA SER A 97 21.54 1.75 -10.93
C SER A 97 22.30 2.79 -11.76
N PRO A 98 21.61 3.63 -12.56
CA PRO A 98 20.16 3.63 -12.78
C PRO A 98 19.67 2.47 -13.65
N PHE A 99 18.43 2.04 -13.42
CA PHE A 99 17.72 1.05 -14.23
C PHE A 99 16.65 1.76 -15.06
N HIS A 100 16.65 1.52 -16.37
CA HIS A 100 15.74 2.20 -17.31
C HIS A 100 14.65 1.28 -17.81
N LEU A 101 13.43 1.80 -17.85
CA LEU A 101 12.24 1.14 -18.33
C LEU A 101 11.50 2.03 -19.31
N ARG A 102 10.78 1.42 -20.25
CA ARG A 102 9.89 2.12 -21.19
C ARG A 102 8.49 1.55 -21.08
N ALA A 103 7.50 2.43 -21.07
CA ALA A 103 6.11 2.06 -21.14
C ALA A 103 5.74 1.70 -22.59
N PRO A 104 5.02 0.61 -22.85
CA PRO A 104 4.63 0.23 -24.21
C PRO A 104 3.53 1.14 -24.78
N HIS A 105 2.78 1.84 -23.94
CA HIS A 105 1.73 2.77 -24.32
C HIS A 105 1.59 3.88 -23.27
N SER A 106 1.04 5.01 -23.70
CA SER A 106 0.74 6.13 -22.80
C SER A 106 -0.35 5.75 -21.81
N GLY A 107 -0.15 6.14 -20.55
CA GLY A 107 -1.15 5.99 -19.51
C GLY A 107 -0.53 5.92 -18.14
N ARG A 108 -1.34 5.45 -17.19
CA ARG A 108 -0.96 5.31 -15.80
C ARG A 108 -0.27 3.98 -15.57
N TRP A 109 0.92 4.06 -14.99
CA TRP A 109 1.75 2.92 -14.65
C TRP A 109 2.08 2.88 -13.16
N TYR A 110 2.35 1.69 -12.69
CA TYR A 110 2.76 1.38 -11.33
C TYR A 110 4.15 0.74 -11.37
N VAL A 111 5.09 1.33 -10.65
CA VAL A 111 6.41 0.72 -10.42
C VAL A 111 6.39 0.10 -9.04
N ALA A 112 6.57 -1.22 -9.00
CA ALA A 112 6.76 -1.99 -7.77
C ALA A 112 8.23 -2.38 -7.64
N ILE A 113 8.82 -2.08 -6.49
CA ILE A 113 10.21 -2.42 -6.18
C ILE A 113 10.23 -3.33 -4.95
N ASP A 114 10.69 -4.55 -5.14
CA ASP A 114 10.65 -5.60 -4.11
C ASP A 114 11.96 -6.38 -4.02
N LEU A 115 12.24 -6.95 -2.85
CA LEU A 115 13.37 -7.84 -2.63
C LEU A 115 13.03 -9.31 -2.95
N GLY A 116 11.91 -9.62 -3.61
CA GLY A 116 11.57 -10.98 -4.02
C GLY A 116 11.37 -11.97 -2.87
N GLY A 117 11.04 -11.49 -1.67
CA GLY A 117 10.95 -12.31 -0.45
C GLY A 117 12.25 -12.41 0.35
N TYR A 118 13.34 -11.80 -0.12
CA TYR A 118 14.55 -11.62 0.69
C TYR A 118 14.33 -10.52 1.75
N LYS A 119 14.95 -10.71 2.91
CA LYS A 119 14.97 -9.70 3.97
C LYS A 119 15.97 -8.61 3.63
N GLY A 120 15.65 -7.38 3.99
CA GLY A 120 16.54 -6.23 3.82
C GLY A 120 15.75 -4.94 3.69
N ASN A 121 16.48 -3.85 3.49
CA ASN A 121 15.90 -2.57 3.13
C ASN A 121 16.49 -2.11 1.80
N VAL A 122 15.63 -1.64 0.91
CA VAL A 122 16.04 -0.98 -0.32
C VAL A 122 15.48 0.43 -0.31
N ARG A 123 16.29 1.40 -0.71
CA ARG A 123 15.84 2.75 -1.02
C ARG A 123 15.80 2.89 -2.53
N ALA A 124 14.74 3.52 -3.00
CA ALA A 124 14.57 3.77 -4.42
C ALA A 124 14.08 5.19 -4.67
N SER A 125 14.45 5.72 -5.84
CA SER A 125 13.82 6.90 -6.43
C SER A 125 13.43 6.58 -7.87
N VAL A 126 12.29 7.12 -8.29
CA VAL A 126 11.76 6.95 -9.63
C VAL A 126 11.53 8.32 -10.23
N ARG A 127 12.03 8.54 -11.45
CA ARG A 127 11.79 9.77 -12.21
C ARG A 127 11.44 9.41 -13.66
N VAL A 128 10.56 10.21 -14.26
CA VAL A 128 10.19 10.10 -15.67
C VAL A 128 10.97 11.13 -16.46
N LEU A 129 11.78 10.66 -17.40
CA LEU A 129 12.48 11.50 -18.36
C LEU A 129 11.58 11.60 -19.59
N HIS A 130 11.04 12.79 -19.80
CA HIS A 130 10.20 13.05 -20.94
C HIS A 130 11.10 13.32 -22.14
N GLY A 131 10.91 12.56 -23.21
CA GLY A 131 11.58 12.79 -24.48
C GLY A 131 10.99 14.03 -25.13
N HIS A 132 11.40 15.22 -24.70
CA HIS A 132 11.01 16.45 -25.38
C HIS A 132 11.71 16.49 -26.75
N ALA A 133 10.93 16.25 -27.81
CA ALA A 133 11.21 16.69 -29.16
C ALA A 133 10.64 18.11 -29.38
#